data_AF-A0AAV5VN69-F1
#
_entry.id   AF-A0AAV5VN69-F1
#
_cell.length_a   1.000
_cell.length_b   1.000
_cell.length_c   1.000
_cell.angle_alpha   90.00
_cell.angle_beta   90.00
_cell.angle_gamma   90.00
#
_symmetry.space_group_name_H-M   'P 1'
#
loop_
_entity.id
_entity.type
_entity.pdbx_description
1 polymer ?
#
loop_
_entity_poly.entity_id
_entity_poly.type
_entity_poly.pdbx_seq_one_letter_code
_entity_poly.pdbx_strand_id
1 'polypeptide(L)'
;LSQSISSQSVDLCRLRYFIDRRGRMSNPPAKRSRDSPTIKMRIPDGTKIDSIGTFSPVHRINGFPWRLHVCSSHSKGSHLDVSLYCDKSTESYLWECQGEAILTSTFAKSITVIERFKCTLDSWSGHNIFYFNAAIDMTCKQLEVEIMTDGDGERFRVKPTVDPQCARDVTLVVGKRRYFVNKKSLAAHSAFFNALFFGGYKESKQSEIEIKDVDPKDFGDLLDIFHGFEHAPLMDKVILFAKVEVGETFLQLAERFDLKIVSDRAESFLLRKWWRSKHECLRLADQYKLELLKKKAISMYQKNEDVEELWNSTDYEKISRQTLQVLWKKSLKFDS
;
A
#
# COMPACT_ATOMS: atom_id res chain seq x y z
N LEU A 1 20.04 -7.96 -39.14
CA LEU A 1 21.45 -8.31 -38.84
C LEU A 1 21.94 -7.26 -37.84
N SER A 2 22.30 -7.51 -36.59
CA SER A 2 22.31 -8.69 -35.71
C SER A 2 22.98 -8.20 -34.41
N GLN A 3 22.34 -8.41 -33.25
CA GLN A 3 22.92 -8.64 -31.91
C GLN A 3 23.79 -7.52 -31.28
N SER A 4 23.84 -7.29 -29.96
CA SER A 4 23.66 -8.18 -28.81
C SER A 4 23.27 -7.39 -27.54
N ILE A 5 22.18 -7.78 -26.89
CA ILE A 5 21.81 -7.39 -25.53
C ILE A 5 22.40 -8.46 -24.60
N SER A 6 23.35 -8.09 -23.72
CA SER A 6 23.84 -9.00 -22.69
C SER A 6 22.99 -8.87 -21.43
N SER A 7 22.31 -9.97 -21.11
CA SER A 7 21.63 -10.23 -19.86
C SER A 7 22.57 -10.15 -18.64
N GLN A 8 22.17 -9.41 -17.61
CA GLN A 8 22.57 -9.72 -16.24
C GLN A 8 21.30 -9.84 -15.39
N SER A 9 21.30 -10.92 -14.62
CA SER A 9 20.18 -11.56 -13.95
C SER A 9 19.57 -10.69 -12.86
N VAL A 10 18.31 -10.32 -13.04
CA VAL A 10 17.43 -9.96 -11.92
C VAL A 10 17.03 -11.27 -11.26
N ASP A 11 17.59 -11.55 -10.08
CA ASP A 11 17.13 -12.65 -9.22
C ASP A 11 15.70 -12.35 -8.77
N LEU A 12 14.75 -12.78 -9.60
CA LEU A 12 13.35 -12.87 -9.24
C LEU A 12 13.24 -13.93 -8.16
N CYS A 13 13.14 -13.49 -6.91
CA CYS A 13 12.73 -14.32 -5.79
C CYS A 13 11.30 -14.81 -6.05
N ARG A 14 11.18 -15.91 -6.81
CA ARG A 14 9.93 -16.62 -7.08
C ARG A 14 9.42 -17.15 -5.74
N LEU A 15 8.32 -16.59 -5.25
CA LEU A 15 7.43 -17.29 -4.33
C LEU A 15 6.82 -18.48 -5.09
N ARG A 16 7.54 -19.61 -5.12
CA ARG A 16 6.98 -20.90 -5.53
C ARG A 16 6.09 -21.39 -4.40
N TYR A 17 4.78 -21.27 -4.58
CA TYR A 17 3.84 -22.11 -3.83
C TYR A 17 4.00 -23.55 -4.33
N PHE A 18 4.65 -24.40 -3.53
CA PHE A 18 4.64 -25.84 -3.75
C PHE A 18 3.29 -26.40 -3.32
N ILE A 19 2.42 -26.72 -4.29
CA ILE A 19 1.23 -27.52 -4.07
C ILE A 19 1.67 -28.99 -4.22
N ASP A 20 1.71 -29.74 -3.12
CA ASP A 20 1.81 -31.22 -3.20
C ASP A 20 0.57 -31.76 -3.92
N ARG A 21 0.74 -32.85 -4.68
CA ARG A 21 -0.27 -33.53 -5.53
C ARG A 21 -1.51 -34.02 -4.78
N ARG A 22 -1.65 -33.73 -3.48
CA ARG A 22 -2.76 -34.12 -2.61
C ARG A 22 -3.64 -32.97 -2.10
N GLY A 23 -3.44 -31.73 -2.58
CA GLY A 23 -4.40 -30.63 -2.33
C GLY A 23 -4.57 -30.22 -0.86
N ARG A 24 -3.61 -30.51 0.02
CA ARG A 24 -3.60 -29.99 1.39
C ARG A 24 -2.77 -28.71 1.44
N MET A 25 -3.35 -27.66 2.02
CA MET A 25 -2.62 -26.44 2.37
C MET A 25 -1.44 -26.82 3.27
N SER A 26 -0.22 -26.49 2.85
CA SER A 26 0.94 -26.55 3.73
C SER A 26 0.70 -25.60 4.90
N ASN A 27 0.99 -26.07 6.12
CA ASN A 27 0.95 -25.24 7.32
C ASN A 27 1.67 -23.90 7.09
N PRO A 28 1.17 -22.79 7.66
CA PRO A 28 1.87 -21.52 7.58
C PRO A 28 3.33 -21.72 8.01
N PRO A 29 4.30 -21.06 7.35
CA PRO A 29 5.69 -21.20 7.71
C PRO A 29 5.82 -20.91 9.21
N ALA A 30 6.49 -21.82 9.92
CA ALA A 30 6.80 -21.65 11.34
C ALA A 30 7.32 -20.24 11.58
N LYS A 31 6.85 -19.59 12.66
CA LYS A 31 7.22 -18.23 13.08
C LYS A 31 8.71 -17.98 12.77
N ARG A 32 8.97 -17.19 11.72
CA ARG A 32 10.34 -16.79 11.35
C ARG A 32 10.97 -16.13 12.57
N SER A 33 12.25 -16.44 12.81
CA SER A 33 13.06 -15.79 13.86
C SER A 33 12.85 -14.29 13.80
N ARG A 34 12.72 -13.60 14.95
CA ARG A 34 12.64 -12.13 14.99
C ARG A 34 13.80 -11.57 14.17
N ASP A 35 13.50 -11.04 12.99
CA ASP A 35 14.49 -10.43 12.13
C ASP A 35 15.15 -9.28 12.91
N SER A 36 16.47 -9.15 12.80
CA SER A 36 17.21 -8.07 13.46
C SER A 36 16.61 -6.73 13.01
N PRO A 37 16.32 -5.79 13.93
CA PRO A 37 15.73 -4.48 13.59
C PRO A 37 16.74 -3.56 12.90
N THR A 38 17.82 -4.11 12.35
CA THR A 38 19.01 -3.35 12.00
C THR A 38 19.48 -3.70 10.60
N ILE A 39 19.73 -2.68 9.80
CA ILE A 39 20.38 -2.78 8.48
C ILE A 39 21.82 -2.32 8.61
N LYS A 40 22.77 -3.14 8.18
CA LYS A 40 24.20 -2.80 8.20
C LYS A 40 24.76 -2.77 6.79
N MET A 41 25.53 -1.74 6.47
CA MET A 41 26.23 -1.63 5.19
C MET A 41 27.67 -1.18 5.41
N ARG A 42 28.62 -1.94 4.85
CA ARG A 42 30.03 -1.55 4.83
C ARG A 42 30.30 -0.74 3.57
N ILE A 43 31.13 0.29 3.73
CA ILE A 43 31.63 1.12 2.64
C ILE A 43 33.13 0.82 2.51
N PRO A 44 33.54 0.00 1.53
CA PRO A 44 34.94 -0.34 1.35
C PRO A 44 35.80 0.87 1.00
N ASP A 45 37.07 0.80 1.38
CA ASP A 45 38.07 1.81 1.08
C ASP A 45 38.25 1.97 -0.43
N GLY A 46 38.10 3.20 -0.93
CA GLY A 46 38.23 3.50 -2.36
C GLY A 46 37.00 3.18 -3.21
N THR A 47 35.87 2.77 -2.61
CA THR A 47 34.60 2.64 -3.35
C THR A 47 34.16 4.01 -3.86
N LYS A 48 34.12 4.16 -5.20
CA LYS A 48 33.51 5.32 -5.85
C LYS A 48 32.00 5.13 -5.82
N ILE A 49 31.34 5.78 -4.86
CA ILE A 49 29.88 5.93 -4.86
C ILE A 49 29.57 7.11 -5.76
N ASP A 50 28.85 6.88 -6.84
CA ASP A 50 28.43 7.94 -7.76
C ASP A 50 27.08 8.56 -7.31
N SER A 51 26.54 9.45 -8.13
CA SER A 51 25.24 10.08 -7.85
C SER A 51 24.05 9.13 -8.00
N ILE A 52 24.20 7.97 -8.65
CA ILE A 52 23.16 6.94 -8.73
C ILE A 52 23.09 6.21 -7.38
N GLY A 53 24.25 6.00 -6.77
CA GLY A 53 24.38 5.38 -5.45
C GLY A 53 24.19 3.88 -5.48
N THR A 54 24.07 3.30 -4.29
CA THR A 54 23.94 1.85 -4.08
C THR A 54 22.86 1.57 -3.05
N PHE A 55 22.08 0.52 -3.30
CA PHE A 55 21.07 0.03 -2.36
C PHE A 55 21.57 -1.22 -1.62
N SER A 56 21.21 -1.33 -0.34
CA SER A 56 21.27 -2.60 0.37
C SER A 56 20.25 -3.59 -0.22
N PRO A 57 20.39 -4.90 0.06
CA PRO A 57 19.28 -5.84 -0.08
C PRO A 57 18.03 -5.38 0.67
N VAL A 58 16.88 -5.94 0.33
CA VAL A 58 15.64 -5.70 1.07
C VAL A 58 15.72 -6.42 2.42
N HIS A 59 15.56 -5.66 3.50
CA HIS A 59 15.45 -6.18 4.87
C HIS A 59 13.99 -6.09 5.32
N ARG A 60 13.41 -7.19 5.79
CA ARG A 60 12.06 -7.17 6.38
C ARG A 60 12.15 -6.93 7.88
N ILE A 61 11.54 -5.85 8.35
CA ILE A 61 11.47 -5.50 9.77
C ILE A 61 10.02 -5.18 10.07
N ASN A 62 9.43 -5.94 11.00
CA ASN A 62 8.00 -5.87 11.37
C ASN A 62 7.06 -5.85 10.14
N GLY A 63 7.29 -6.71 9.16
CA GLY A 63 6.44 -6.82 7.96
C GLY A 63 6.65 -5.72 6.90
N PHE A 64 7.52 -4.74 7.15
CA PHE A 64 7.85 -3.68 6.19
C PHE A 64 9.15 -4.01 5.44
N PRO A 65 9.19 -3.86 4.10
CA PRO A 65 10.40 -4.03 3.30
C PRO A 65 11.22 -2.74 3.28
N TRP A 66 12.43 -2.79 3.85
CA TRP A 66 13.33 -1.65 3.98
C TRP A 66 14.59 -1.81 3.12
N ARG A 67 15.08 -0.71 2.55
CA ARG A 67 16.38 -0.64 1.88
C ARG A 67 17.13 0.62 2.27
N LEU A 68 18.40 0.48 2.60
CA LEU A 68 19.31 1.61 2.75
C LEU A 68 19.83 2.00 1.37
N HIS A 69 19.81 3.28 1.06
CA HIS A 69 20.38 3.86 -0.15
C HIS A 69 21.47 4.85 0.24
N VAL A 70 22.59 4.79 -0.46
CA VAL A 70 23.69 5.73 -0.28
C VAL A 70 24.18 6.21 -1.63
N CYS A 71 24.22 7.51 -1.84
CA CYS A 71 24.77 8.14 -3.04
C CYS A 71 25.76 9.24 -2.68
N SER A 72 26.63 9.61 -3.63
CA SER A 72 27.44 10.82 -3.50
C SER A 72 26.55 12.04 -3.67
N SER A 73 26.69 13.02 -2.79
CA SER A 73 25.94 14.26 -2.89
C SER A 73 26.24 15.01 -4.17
N HIS A 74 25.20 15.63 -4.75
CA HIS A 74 25.31 16.42 -5.98
C HIS A 74 26.15 17.69 -5.82
N SER A 75 26.32 18.19 -4.59
CA SER A 75 27.17 19.34 -4.27
C SER A 75 28.62 18.89 -4.07
N LYS A 76 29.40 18.90 -5.15
CA LYS A 76 30.88 18.70 -5.16
C LYS A 76 31.42 17.33 -4.69
N GLY A 77 30.58 16.33 -4.41
CA GLY A 77 31.02 14.97 -4.09
C GLY A 77 31.87 14.84 -2.81
N SER A 78 31.74 15.78 -1.88
CA SER A 78 32.49 15.77 -0.61
C SER A 78 31.80 14.98 0.50
N HIS A 79 30.53 14.60 0.31
CA HIS A 79 29.72 13.89 1.29
C HIS A 79 28.83 12.83 0.64
N LEU A 80 28.42 11.85 1.43
CA LEU A 80 27.44 10.83 1.14
C LEU A 80 26.08 11.26 1.66
N ASP A 81 25.07 11.14 0.79
CA ASP A 81 23.67 11.25 1.16
C ASP A 81 23.16 9.84 1.47
N VAL A 82 22.51 9.69 2.63
CA VAL A 82 21.94 8.42 3.08
C VAL A 82 20.44 8.57 3.19
N SER A 83 19.72 7.60 2.63
CA SER A 83 18.26 7.54 2.71
C SER A 83 17.81 6.12 3.03
N LEU A 84 16.78 6.00 3.87
CA LEU A 84 16.15 4.72 4.17
C LEU A 84 14.78 4.66 3.48
N TYR A 85 14.62 3.72 2.56
CA TYR A 85 13.41 3.50 1.77
C TYR A 85 12.55 2.41 2.40
N CYS A 86 11.24 2.64 2.43
CA CYS A 86 10.23 1.60 2.65
C CYS A 86 9.53 1.28 1.33
N ASP A 87 9.66 0.05 0.85
CA ASP A 87 9.07 -0.37 -0.43
C ASP A 87 7.64 -0.88 -0.29
N LYS A 88 6.95 -0.62 0.83
CA LYS A 88 5.63 -1.18 1.10
C LYS A 88 4.58 -0.82 0.05
N SER A 89 4.74 0.32 -0.63
CA SER A 89 3.93 0.73 -1.78
C SER A 89 4.03 -0.22 -2.99
N THR A 90 5.05 -1.08 -3.07
CA THR A 90 5.14 -2.14 -4.10
C THR A 90 4.24 -3.33 -3.78
N GLU A 91 3.98 -3.57 -2.49
CA GLU A 91 3.27 -4.76 -1.99
C GLU A 91 1.82 -4.48 -1.58
N SER A 92 1.48 -3.24 -1.20
CA SER A 92 0.14 -2.85 -0.75
C SER A 92 -0.31 -1.54 -1.41
N TYR A 93 -1.62 -1.39 -1.66
CA TYR A 93 -2.20 -0.11 -2.07
C TYR A 93 -2.45 0.84 -0.90
N LEU A 94 -2.68 0.31 0.31
CA LEU A 94 -2.93 1.06 1.53
C LEU A 94 -1.96 0.62 2.62
N TRP A 95 -1.21 1.57 3.17
CA TRP A 95 -0.35 1.31 4.31
C TRP A 95 0.00 2.60 5.04
N GLU A 96 0.27 2.49 6.34
CA GLU A 96 0.89 3.52 7.17
C GLU A 96 1.88 2.87 8.13
N CYS A 97 2.97 3.59 8.40
CA CYS A 97 4.00 3.22 9.35
C CYS A 97 4.49 4.48 10.05
N GLN A 98 4.32 4.56 11.36
CA GLN A 98 5.07 5.51 12.17
C GLN A 98 6.39 4.84 12.55
N GLY A 99 7.48 5.35 11.99
CA GLY A 99 8.81 4.79 12.16
C GLY A 99 9.75 5.74 12.91
N GLU A 100 10.61 5.16 13.73
CA GLU A 100 11.81 5.80 14.25
C GLU A 100 13.04 5.07 13.70
N ALA A 101 13.98 5.81 13.12
CA ALA A 101 15.23 5.29 12.58
C ALA A 101 16.41 5.93 13.31
N ILE A 102 17.35 5.11 13.75
CA ILE A 102 18.60 5.54 14.39
C ILE A 102 19.74 5.17 13.46
N LEU A 103 20.36 6.19 12.86
CA LEU A 103 21.53 6.03 12.00
C LEU A 103 22.80 6.14 12.86
N THR A 104 23.65 5.12 12.77
CA THR A 104 24.97 5.06 13.40
C THR A 104 26.04 4.98 12.31
N SER A 105 26.90 5.99 12.25
CA SER A 105 27.99 6.09 11.27
C SER A 105 29.33 5.91 11.97
N THR A 106 30.16 4.97 11.50
CA THR A 106 31.47 4.66 12.10
C THR A 106 32.62 5.01 11.15
N PHE A 107 33.59 5.77 11.66
CA PHE A 107 34.74 6.27 10.90
C PHE A 107 36.06 5.58 11.34
N ALA A 108 37.12 5.70 10.53
CA ALA A 108 38.40 5.00 10.73
C ALA A 108 39.10 5.28 12.08
N LYS A 109 38.80 6.41 12.75
CA LYS A 109 39.32 6.74 14.09
C LYS A 109 38.41 6.29 15.24
N SER A 110 37.49 5.35 14.99
CA SER A 110 36.47 4.88 15.93
C SER A 110 35.54 5.99 16.45
N ILE A 111 35.42 7.09 15.69
CA ILE A 111 34.39 8.11 15.92
C ILE A 111 33.07 7.52 15.47
N THR A 112 32.04 7.68 16.31
CA THR A 112 30.67 7.25 16.01
C THR A 112 29.74 8.45 16.08
N VAL A 113 28.98 8.68 15.01
CA VAL A 113 27.92 9.69 14.96
C VAL A 113 26.58 8.96 14.99
N ILE A 114 25.69 9.38 15.90
CA ILE A 114 24.36 8.80 16.07
C ILE A 114 23.33 9.88 15.83
N GLU A 115 22.39 9.62 14.95
CA GLU A 115 21.27 10.49 14.66
C GLU A 115 19.96 9.73 14.73
N ARG A 116 18.89 10.42 15.15
CA ARG A 116 17.59 9.84 15.38
C ARG A 116 16.53 10.62 14.62
N PHE A 117 15.73 9.91 13.85
CA PHE A 117 14.69 10.49 13.00
C PHE A 117 13.36 9.81 13.26
N LYS A 118 12.29 10.60 13.26
CA LYS A 118 10.90 10.11 13.35
C LYS A 118 10.15 10.58 12.13
N CYS A 119 9.44 9.66 11.48
CA CYS A 119 8.62 9.98 10.33
C CYS A 119 7.38 9.10 10.28
N THR A 120 6.33 9.62 9.66
CA THR A 120 5.20 8.81 9.22
C THR A 120 5.36 8.58 7.73
N LEU A 121 5.46 7.31 7.35
CA LEU A 121 5.45 6.87 5.97
C LEU A 121 4.07 6.29 5.64
N ASP A 122 3.56 6.58 4.44
CA ASP A 122 2.24 6.12 4.04
C ASP A 122 2.05 6.06 2.51
N SER A 123 0.98 5.41 2.08
CA SER A 123 0.66 5.23 0.66
C SER A 123 0.10 6.47 -0.03
N TRP A 124 -0.38 7.48 0.71
CA TRP A 124 -1.18 8.57 0.16
C TRP A 124 -0.42 9.89 0.01
N SER A 125 0.53 10.18 0.90
CA SER A 125 1.47 11.30 0.77
C SER A 125 2.54 11.03 -0.29
N GLY A 126 2.81 9.75 -0.59
CA GLY A 126 3.97 9.35 -1.37
C GLY A 126 5.28 9.45 -0.58
N HIS A 127 5.23 9.74 0.72
CA HIS A 127 6.38 9.68 1.60
C HIS A 127 6.68 8.22 1.95
N ASN A 128 7.66 7.65 1.27
CA ASN A 128 8.16 6.31 1.52
C ASN A 128 9.66 6.28 1.85
N ILE A 129 10.23 7.45 2.18
CA ILE A 129 11.67 7.67 2.33
C ILE A 129 11.93 8.45 3.62
N PHE A 130 12.89 7.98 4.41
CA PHE A 130 13.60 8.78 5.42
C PHE A 130 14.82 9.40 4.74
N TYR A 131 14.87 10.72 4.71
CA TYR A 131 16.08 11.46 4.39
C TYR A 131 16.83 11.72 5.70
N PHE A 132 18.04 11.18 5.81
CA PHE A 132 18.91 11.53 6.92
C PHE A 132 19.55 12.87 6.61
N ASN A 133 19.35 13.88 7.47
CA ASN A 133 19.83 15.25 7.23
C ASN A 133 21.35 15.43 7.45
N ALA A 134 22.12 14.35 7.64
CA ALA A 134 23.57 14.42 7.74
C ALA A 134 24.24 14.15 6.41
N ALA A 135 25.05 15.11 5.98
CA ALA A 135 26.15 14.88 5.07
C ALA A 135 27.21 14.01 5.77
N ILE A 136 27.30 12.74 5.39
CA ILE A 136 28.30 11.82 5.95
C ILE A 136 29.59 11.98 5.15
N ASP A 137 30.72 12.20 5.82
CA ASP A 137 32.03 12.25 5.15
C ASP A 137 32.33 10.91 4.43
N MET A 138 32.91 11.00 3.23
CA MET A 138 33.42 9.89 2.41
C MET A 138 34.36 8.93 3.15
N THR A 139 34.92 9.33 4.30
CA THR A 139 35.75 8.48 5.16
C THR A 139 34.97 7.45 6.00
N CYS A 140 33.63 7.50 5.99
CA CYS A 140 32.78 6.53 6.67
C CYS A 140 33.05 5.10 6.19
N LYS A 141 33.19 4.16 7.13
CA LYS A 141 33.49 2.73 6.86
C LYS A 141 32.27 1.84 6.98
N GLN A 142 31.35 2.22 7.87
CA GLN A 142 30.18 1.42 8.18
C GLN A 142 29.00 2.30 8.56
N LEU A 143 27.86 1.97 7.98
CA LEU A 143 26.56 2.51 8.32
C LEU A 143 25.72 1.41 8.97
N GLU A 144 25.04 1.76 10.04
CA GLU A 144 24.10 0.89 10.74
C GLU A 144 22.82 1.68 11.02
N VAL A 145 21.67 1.16 10.59
CA VAL A 145 20.37 1.79 10.81
C VAL A 145 19.50 0.85 11.61
N GLU A 146 19.18 1.23 12.84
CA GLU A 146 18.19 0.56 13.66
C GLU A 146 16.80 1.17 13.41
N ILE A 147 15.80 0.33 13.19
CA ILE A 147 14.46 0.71 12.76
C ILE A 147 13.44 0.19 13.75
N MET A 148 12.60 1.09 14.25
CA MET A 148 11.48 0.81 15.14
C MET A 148 10.20 1.27 14.47
N THR A 149 9.15 0.45 14.52
CA THR A 149 7.84 0.76 13.90
C THR A 149 6.73 0.60 14.94
N ASP A 150 5.65 1.37 14.79
CA ASP A 150 4.47 1.34 15.67
C ASP A 150 3.52 0.17 15.43
N GLY A 151 3.79 -0.66 14.42
CA GLY A 151 2.95 -1.80 14.07
C GLY A 151 3.60 -2.81 13.13
N ASP A 152 2.80 -3.81 12.77
CA ASP A 152 3.15 -4.89 11.84
C ASP A 152 2.62 -4.58 10.43
N GLY A 153 3.52 -4.48 9.45
CA GLY A 153 3.22 -4.22 8.05
C GLY A 153 2.46 -5.36 7.35
N GLU A 154 2.43 -6.57 7.93
CA GLU A 154 1.65 -7.69 7.42
C GLU A 154 0.14 -7.52 7.65
N ARG A 155 -0.29 -6.55 8.47
CA ARG A 155 -1.71 -6.20 8.64
C ARG A 155 -2.35 -5.63 7.37
N PHE A 156 -1.53 -5.13 6.45
CA PHE A 156 -1.98 -4.52 5.20
C PHE A 156 -2.10 -5.55 4.09
N ARG A 157 -3.21 -5.51 3.34
CA ARG A 157 -3.50 -6.51 2.31
C ARG A 157 -2.52 -6.40 1.14
N VAL A 158 -2.06 -7.56 0.68
CA VAL A 158 -1.13 -7.67 -0.44
C VAL A 158 -1.86 -7.40 -1.76
N LYS A 159 -1.21 -6.65 -2.66
CA LYS A 159 -1.71 -6.41 -4.02
C LYS A 159 -1.89 -7.73 -4.77
N PRO A 160 -2.93 -7.85 -5.62
CA PRO A 160 -3.08 -8.98 -6.51
C PRO A 160 -1.91 -9.03 -7.47
N THR A 161 -1.23 -10.17 -7.54
CA THR A 161 -0.20 -10.38 -8.56
C THR A 161 -0.89 -10.66 -9.88
N VAL A 162 -0.81 -9.71 -10.81
CA VAL A 162 -1.24 -9.93 -12.19
C VAL A 162 -0.06 -10.56 -12.92
N ASP A 163 0.04 -11.88 -12.87
CA ASP A 163 0.95 -12.59 -13.76
C ASP A 163 0.39 -12.50 -15.19
N PRO A 164 1.06 -11.82 -16.13
CA PRO A 164 0.58 -11.72 -17.52
C PRO A 164 0.49 -13.10 -18.20
N GLN A 165 1.18 -14.11 -17.66
CA GLN A 165 1.18 -15.48 -18.16
C GLN A 165 0.12 -16.35 -17.47
N CYS A 166 -0.58 -15.86 -16.44
CA CYS A 166 -1.66 -16.60 -15.82
C CYS A 166 -2.79 -16.85 -16.82
N ALA A 167 -3.14 -18.13 -16.99
CA ALA A 167 -4.23 -18.53 -17.86
C ALA A 167 -5.56 -17.88 -17.41
N ARG A 168 -6.33 -17.35 -18.37
CA ARG A 168 -7.69 -16.89 -18.15
C ARG A 168 -8.63 -18.07 -18.35
N ASP A 169 -9.13 -18.62 -17.26
CA ASP A 169 -9.82 -19.91 -17.18
C ASP A 169 -11.34 -19.79 -16.99
N VAL A 170 -11.87 -18.56 -17.00
CA VAL A 170 -13.32 -18.30 -17.02
C VAL A 170 -13.65 -16.97 -17.71
N THR A 171 -14.83 -16.90 -18.30
CA THR A 171 -15.41 -15.66 -18.85
C THR A 171 -16.53 -15.18 -17.94
N LEU A 172 -16.44 -13.96 -17.44
CA LEU A 172 -17.55 -13.27 -16.77
C LEU A 172 -18.31 -12.44 -17.82
N VAL A 173 -19.61 -12.68 -17.94
CA VAL A 173 -20.48 -11.98 -18.89
C VAL A 173 -21.29 -10.94 -18.13
N VAL A 174 -21.13 -9.66 -18.50
CA VAL A 174 -21.84 -8.53 -17.88
C VAL A 174 -22.58 -7.78 -18.98
N GLY A 175 -23.91 -7.93 -19.02
CA GLY A 175 -24.72 -7.45 -20.14
C GLY A 175 -24.22 -8.03 -21.47
N LYS A 176 -23.70 -7.18 -22.35
CA LYS A 176 -23.14 -7.59 -23.66
C LYS A 176 -21.61 -7.70 -23.68
N ARG A 177 -20.92 -7.41 -22.57
CA ARG A 177 -19.45 -7.46 -22.48
C ARG A 177 -18.97 -8.75 -21.84
N ARG A 178 -17.79 -9.20 -22.27
CA ARG A 178 -17.14 -10.43 -21.83
C ARG A 178 -15.79 -10.08 -21.19
N TYR A 179 -15.57 -10.54 -19.97
CA TYR A 179 -14.34 -10.31 -19.21
C TYR A 179 -13.66 -11.64 -18.94
N PHE A 180 -12.47 -11.83 -19.50
CA PHE A 180 -11.68 -13.03 -19.33
C PHE A 180 -10.80 -12.87 -18.08
N VAL A 181 -11.02 -13.72 -17.07
CA VAL A 181 -10.34 -13.60 -15.76
C VAL A 181 -9.72 -14.93 -15.34
N ASN A 182 -8.85 -14.88 -14.33
CA ASN A 182 -8.29 -16.06 -13.68
C ASN A 182 -9.07 -16.33 -12.37
N LYS A 183 -9.70 -17.50 -12.25
CA LYS A 183 -10.52 -17.89 -11.10
C LYS A 183 -9.76 -17.78 -9.79
N LYS A 184 -8.54 -18.33 -9.75
CA LYS A 184 -7.72 -18.39 -8.52
C LYS A 184 -7.29 -17.00 -8.04
N SER A 185 -6.86 -16.14 -8.96
CA SER A 185 -6.44 -14.77 -8.65
C SER A 185 -7.58 -13.98 -8.04
N LEU A 186 -8.76 -14.00 -8.66
CA LEU A 186 -9.89 -13.23 -8.16
C LEU A 186 -10.47 -13.81 -6.85
N ALA A 187 -10.56 -15.14 -6.75
CA ALA A 187 -11.00 -15.84 -5.54
C ALA A 187 -10.07 -15.65 -4.34
N ALA A 188 -8.76 -15.50 -4.56
CA ALA A 188 -7.79 -15.26 -3.48
C ALA A 188 -8.03 -13.93 -2.75
N HIS A 189 -8.75 -12.99 -3.39
CA HIS A 189 -9.00 -11.65 -2.87
C HIS A 189 -10.50 -11.32 -2.70
N SER A 190 -11.40 -12.29 -2.91
CA SER A 190 -12.84 -12.10 -2.77
C SER A 190 -13.54 -13.40 -2.36
N ALA A 191 -14.23 -13.39 -1.21
CA ALA A 191 -15.02 -14.54 -0.79
C ALA A 191 -16.21 -14.77 -1.73
N PHE A 192 -16.78 -13.71 -2.32
CA PHE A 192 -17.83 -13.81 -3.33
C PHE A 192 -17.35 -14.62 -4.54
N PHE A 193 -16.22 -14.24 -5.15
CA PHE A 193 -15.69 -14.94 -6.32
C PHE A 193 -15.17 -16.33 -5.97
N ASN A 194 -14.65 -16.52 -4.76
CA ASN A 194 -14.32 -17.86 -4.26
C ASN A 194 -15.55 -18.77 -4.19
N ALA A 195 -16.67 -18.29 -3.64
CA ALA A 195 -17.92 -19.04 -3.61
C ALA A 195 -18.49 -19.27 -5.02
N LEU A 196 -18.43 -18.26 -5.90
CA LEU A 196 -18.90 -18.36 -7.28
C LEU A 196 -18.14 -19.42 -8.08
N PHE A 197 -16.82 -19.48 -7.94
CA PHE A 197 -15.98 -20.37 -8.74
C PHE A 197 -15.78 -21.75 -8.11
N PHE A 198 -15.81 -21.86 -6.78
CA PHE A 198 -15.43 -23.07 -6.05
C PHE A 198 -16.46 -23.54 -5.02
N GLY A 199 -17.59 -22.84 -4.85
CA GLY A 199 -18.62 -23.15 -3.85
C GLY A 199 -19.55 -24.33 -4.19
N GLY A 200 -19.33 -25.02 -5.32
CA GLY A 200 -20.12 -26.20 -5.71
C GLY A 200 -21.47 -25.92 -6.36
N TYR A 201 -21.81 -24.65 -6.59
CA TYR A 201 -23.01 -24.22 -7.33
C TYR A 201 -22.91 -24.54 -8.83
N LYS A 202 -24.01 -24.38 -9.57
CA LYS A 202 -24.06 -24.71 -11.01
C LYS A 202 -23.05 -23.90 -11.82
N GLU A 203 -22.86 -22.64 -11.42
CA GLU A 203 -21.94 -21.65 -11.97
C GLU A 203 -20.48 -22.12 -11.91
N SER A 204 -20.10 -22.86 -10.86
CA SER A 204 -18.71 -23.34 -10.68
C SER A 204 -18.23 -24.23 -11.83
N LYS A 205 -19.17 -24.91 -12.51
CA LYS A 205 -18.92 -25.82 -13.64
C LYS A 205 -19.00 -25.14 -15.00
N GLN A 206 -19.37 -23.87 -15.06
CA GLN A 206 -19.52 -23.14 -16.32
C GLN A 206 -18.20 -22.50 -16.76
N SER A 207 -18.00 -22.42 -18.08
CA SER A 207 -16.92 -21.65 -18.71
C SER A 207 -17.28 -20.18 -18.89
N GLU A 208 -18.57 -19.86 -18.92
CA GLU A 208 -19.12 -18.50 -18.95
C GLU A 208 -20.12 -18.33 -17.80
N ILE A 209 -19.92 -17.30 -16.99
CA ILE A 209 -20.76 -17.01 -15.82
C ILE A 209 -21.33 -15.60 -15.97
N GLU A 210 -22.65 -15.48 -15.89
CA GLU A 210 -23.34 -14.20 -15.98
C GLU A 210 -23.28 -13.45 -14.64
N ILE A 211 -22.88 -12.18 -14.67
CA ILE A 211 -22.95 -11.26 -13.53
C ILE A 211 -24.02 -10.21 -13.85
N LYS A 212 -25.10 -10.23 -13.06
CA LYS A 212 -26.28 -9.38 -13.25
C LYS A 212 -26.21 -8.08 -12.47
N ASP A 213 -27.09 -7.14 -12.78
CA ASP A 213 -27.33 -5.90 -12.01
C ASP A 213 -26.10 -5.02 -11.79
N VAL A 214 -25.13 -5.04 -12.70
CA VAL A 214 -23.95 -4.17 -12.67
C VAL A 214 -23.73 -3.59 -14.06
N ASP A 215 -23.38 -2.30 -14.12
CA ASP A 215 -23.04 -1.67 -15.38
C ASP A 215 -21.77 -2.32 -15.97
N PRO A 216 -21.75 -2.70 -17.26
CA PRO A 216 -20.60 -3.32 -17.86
C PRO A 216 -19.33 -2.47 -17.76
N LYS A 217 -19.41 -1.15 -17.92
CA LYS A 217 -18.25 -0.26 -17.80
C LYS A 217 -17.74 -0.22 -16.37
N ASP A 218 -18.62 -0.05 -15.38
CA ASP A 218 -18.22 0.02 -13.97
C ASP A 218 -17.57 -1.31 -13.51
N PHE A 219 -18.06 -2.45 -14.01
CA PHE A 219 -17.42 -3.74 -13.72
C PHE A 219 -16.03 -3.87 -14.35
N GLY A 220 -15.85 -3.36 -15.58
CA GLY A 220 -14.53 -3.32 -16.23
C GLY A 220 -13.55 -2.45 -15.44
N ASP A 221 -13.98 -1.26 -15.05
CA ASP A 221 -13.19 -0.33 -14.24
C ASP A 221 -12.84 -0.92 -12.86
N LEU A 222 -13.78 -1.65 -12.24
CA LEU A 222 -13.55 -2.39 -10.99
C LEU A 222 -12.41 -3.40 -11.13
N LEU A 223 -12.39 -4.19 -12.21
CA LEU A 223 -11.32 -5.15 -12.48
C LEU A 223 -9.98 -4.42 -12.73
N ASP A 224 -10.00 -3.28 -13.41
CA ASP A 224 -8.80 -2.47 -13.63
C ASP A 224 -8.23 -1.84 -12.34
N ILE A 225 -9.11 -1.48 -11.40
CA ILE A 225 -8.74 -1.00 -10.07
C ILE A 225 -8.16 -2.16 -9.25
N PHE A 226 -8.80 -3.34 -9.29
CA PHE A 226 -8.33 -4.55 -8.64
C PHE A 226 -6.91 -4.94 -9.10
N HIS A 227 -6.73 -5.04 -10.42
CA HIS A 227 -5.49 -5.51 -11.05
C HIS A 227 -4.32 -4.52 -11.02
N GLY A 228 -4.54 -3.28 -10.58
CA GLY A 228 -3.40 -2.39 -10.47
C GLY A 228 -2.87 -1.85 -11.79
N PHE A 229 -3.59 -1.93 -12.91
CA PHE A 229 -3.06 -1.48 -14.21
C PHE A 229 -2.64 0.00 -14.16
N GLU A 230 -1.34 0.22 -13.96
CA GLU A 230 -0.63 1.51 -13.88
C GLU A 230 -0.39 2.11 -15.27
N HIS A 231 -0.70 1.38 -16.35
CA HIS A 231 -0.51 1.80 -17.74
C HIS A 231 -1.64 2.66 -18.32
N ALA A 232 -2.77 2.79 -17.62
CA ALA A 232 -3.71 3.86 -17.94
C ALA A 232 -3.09 5.17 -17.40
N PRO A 233 -3.08 6.28 -18.16
CA PRO A 233 -2.58 7.55 -17.65
C PRO A 233 -3.20 7.80 -16.28
N LEU A 234 -2.37 7.99 -15.26
CA LEU A 234 -2.80 8.25 -13.87
C LEU A 234 -3.92 9.30 -13.80
N MET A 235 -3.97 10.23 -14.76
CA MET A 235 -5.00 11.24 -14.98
C MET A 235 -6.43 10.66 -15.08
N ASP A 236 -6.68 9.58 -15.82
CA ASP A 236 -8.05 9.06 -16.03
C ASP A 236 -8.60 8.33 -14.79
N LYS A 237 -7.73 7.68 -14.00
CA LYS A 237 -8.13 6.99 -12.75
C LYS A 237 -8.21 7.92 -11.55
N VAL A 238 -7.42 9.01 -11.54
CA VAL A 238 -7.61 10.12 -10.60
C VAL A 238 -8.97 10.78 -10.84
N ILE A 239 -9.46 10.84 -12.09
CA ILE A 239 -10.80 11.33 -12.43
C ILE A 239 -11.91 10.39 -11.94
N LEU A 240 -11.71 9.06 -11.98
CA LEU A 240 -12.70 8.10 -11.48
C LEU A 240 -13.10 8.41 -10.03
N PHE A 241 -12.13 8.55 -9.12
CA PHE A 241 -12.45 8.88 -7.73
C PHE A 241 -12.61 10.38 -7.47
N ALA A 242 -12.34 11.26 -8.45
CA ALA A 242 -12.51 12.71 -8.29
C ALA A 242 -13.99 13.11 -8.19
N LYS A 243 -14.89 12.38 -8.88
CA LYS A 243 -16.35 12.56 -8.75
C LYS A 243 -16.88 11.72 -7.59
N VAL A 244 -17.71 12.34 -6.73
CA VAL A 244 -18.27 11.71 -5.52
C VAL A 244 -19.03 10.44 -5.86
N GLU A 245 -19.96 10.54 -6.80
CA GLU A 245 -20.82 9.44 -7.23
C GLU A 245 -20.00 8.23 -7.71
N VAL A 246 -18.97 8.50 -8.51
CA VAL A 246 -18.14 7.46 -9.11
C VAL A 246 -17.28 6.75 -8.06
N GLY A 247 -16.70 7.48 -7.10
CA GLY A 247 -15.96 6.88 -5.99
C GLY A 247 -16.86 6.03 -5.09
N GLU A 248 -18.08 6.48 -4.84
CA GLU A 248 -19.06 5.75 -4.04
C GLU A 248 -19.54 4.48 -4.76
N THR A 249 -19.77 4.52 -6.08
CA THR A 249 -20.07 3.34 -6.90
C THR A 249 -19.01 2.24 -6.72
N PHE A 250 -17.72 2.56 -6.75
CA PHE A 250 -16.67 1.55 -6.58
C PHE A 250 -16.60 0.98 -5.17
N LEU A 251 -16.91 1.78 -4.14
CA LEU A 251 -17.02 1.27 -2.78
C LEU A 251 -18.21 0.30 -2.62
N GLN A 252 -19.35 0.61 -3.25
CA GLN A 252 -20.51 -0.29 -3.29
C GLN A 252 -20.19 -1.60 -4.03
N LEU A 253 -19.52 -1.52 -5.18
CA LEU A 253 -19.11 -2.71 -5.93
C LEU A 253 -18.06 -3.53 -5.16
N ALA A 254 -17.14 -2.88 -4.47
CA ALA A 254 -16.17 -3.55 -3.62
C ALA A 254 -16.85 -4.33 -2.48
N GLU A 255 -17.86 -3.75 -1.83
CA GLU A 255 -18.65 -4.46 -0.81
C GLU A 255 -19.46 -5.61 -1.42
N ARG A 256 -20.16 -5.36 -2.53
CA ARG A 256 -20.98 -6.35 -3.23
C ARG A 256 -20.18 -7.59 -3.64
N PHE A 257 -18.98 -7.39 -4.18
CA PHE A 257 -18.13 -8.47 -4.65
C PHE A 257 -17.07 -8.89 -3.62
N ASP A 258 -17.14 -8.41 -2.38
CA ASP A 258 -16.14 -8.64 -1.32
C ASP A 258 -14.69 -8.42 -1.78
N LEU A 259 -14.46 -7.40 -2.61
CA LEU A 259 -13.16 -7.03 -3.15
C LEU A 259 -12.52 -5.94 -2.28
N LYS A 260 -12.17 -6.28 -1.05
CA LYS A 260 -11.68 -5.29 -0.08
C LYS A 260 -10.45 -4.52 -0.60
N ILE A 261 -9.64 -5.11 -1.46
CA ILE A 261 -8.45 -4.46 -2.04
C ILE A 261 -8.80 -3.22 -2.88
N VAL A 262 -10.00 -3.21 -3.47
CA VAL A 262 -10.56 -2.03 -4.15
C VAL A 262 -10.86 -0.95 -3.10
N SER A 263 -11.42 -1.32 -1.95
CA SER A 263 -11.63 -0.40 -0.82
C SER A 263 -10.32 0.19 -0.31
N ASP A 264 -9.25 -0.61 -0.18
CA ASP A 264 -7.92 -0.11 0.24
C ASP A 264 -7.39 0.93 -0.74
N ARG A 265 -7.53 0.66 -2.03
CA ARG A 265 -7.08 1.58 -3.07
C ARG A 265 -7.91 2.86 -3.10
N ALA A 266 -9.23 2.75 -2.92
CA ALA A 266 -10.12 3.89 -2.79
C ALA A 266 -9.78 4.72 -1.55
N GLU A 267 -9.57 4.08 -0.40
CA GLU A 267 -9.17 4.71 0.86
C GLU A 267 -7.85 5.45 0.72
N SER A 268 -6.82 4.79 0.18
CA SER A 268 -5.53 5.43 -0.06
C SER A 268 -5.65 6.62 -1.00
N PHE A 269 -6.58 6.58 -1.96
CA PHE A 269 -6.84 7.71 -2.84
C PHE A 269 -7.53 8.88 -2.12
N LEU A 270 -8.58 8.58 -1.34
CA LEU A 270 -9.33 9.57 -0.57
C LEU A 270 -8.43 10.28 0.44
N LEU A 271 -7.47 9.56 1.03
CA LEU A 271 -6.46 10.13 1.93
C LEU A 271 -5.49 11.12 1.27
N ARG A 272 -5.29 11.08 -0.07
CA ARG A 272 -4.38 12.01 -0.77
C ARG A 272 -4.96 13.40 -0.93
N LYS A 273 -6.29 13.54 -0.87
CA LYS A 273 -7.01 14.69 -1.43
C LYS A 273 -7.72 15.50 -0.36
N TRP A 274 -7.26 16.72 -0.16
CA TRP A 274 -7.77 17.69 0.82
C TRP A 274 -9.02 18.47 0.37
N TRP A 275 -9.46 18.32 -0.88
CA TRP A 275 -10.54 19.13 -1.45
C TRP A 275 -11.95 18.61 -1.18
N ARG A 276 -12.07 17.41 -0.60
CA ARG A 276 -13.36 16.87 -0.17
C ARG A 276 -13.72 17.46 1.19
N SER A 277 -15.02 17.67 1.41
CA SER A 277 -15.48 18.08 2.74
C SER A 277 -15.08 17.03 3.77
N LYS A 278 -14.60 17.47 4.94
CA LYS A 278 -14.33 16.58 6.09
C LYS A 278 -15.56 15.76 6.49
N HIS A 279 -16.77 16.29 6.27
CA HIS A 279 -18.05 15.63 6.52
C HIS A 279 -18.29 14.47 5.54
N GLU A 280 -18.05 14.72 4.26
CA GLU A 280 -18.21 13.71 3.21
C GLU A 280 -17.19 12.57 3.40
N CYS A 281 -15.92 12.92 3.69
CA CYS A 281 -14.89 11.94 4.01
C CYS A 281 -15.29 11.09 5.21
N LEU A 282 -15.84 11.71 6.27
CA LEU A 282 -16.29 10.99 7.45
C LEU A 282 -17.46 10.05 7.14
N ARG A 283 -18.45 10.50 6.37
CA ARG A 283 -19.58 9.67 5.93
C ARG A 283 -19.11 8.44 5.15
N LEU A 284 -18.32 8.65 4.10
CA LEU A 284 -17.81 7.55 3.27
C LEU A 284 -16.96 6.58 4.10
N ALA A 285 -16.09 7.11 4.96
CA ALA A 285 -15.25 6.27 5.81
C ALA A 285 -16.05 5.44 6.80
N ASP A 286 -17.13 6.00 7.35
CA ASP A 286 -18.00 5.30 8.27
C ASP A 286 -18.85 4.23 7.57
N GLN A 287 -19.48 4.59 6.46
CA GLN A 287 -20.37 3.71 5.68
C GLN A 287 -19.63 2.49 5.14
N TYR A 288 -18.43 2.69 4.59
CA TYR A 288 -17.65 1.62 3.95
C TYR A 288 -16.50 1.07 4.81
N LYS A 289 -16.45 1.44 6.10
CA LYS A 289 -15.48 0.95 7.10
C LYS A 289 -14.01 1.19 6.67
N LEU A 290 -13.73 2.41 6.21
CA LEU A 290 -12.40 2.86 5.79
C LEU A 290 -11.69 3.47 7.01
N GLU A 291 -10.99 2.64 7.79
CA GLU A 291 -10.52 2.98 9.14
C GLU A 291 -9.47 4.11 9.19
N LEU A 292 -8.51 4.14 8.26
CA LEU A 292 -7.48 5.17 8.21
C LEU A 292 -8.08 6.51 7.76
N LEU A 293 -8.98 6.48 6.78
CA LEU A 293 -9.75 7.66 6.37
C LEU A 293 -10.64 8.16 7.50
N LYS A 294 -11.29 7.27 8.26
CA LYS A 294 -12.14 7.63 9.39
C LYS A 294 -11.33 8.32 10.49
N LYS A 295 -10.18 7.75 10.85
CA LYS A 295 -9.22 8.35 11.80
C LYS A 295 -8.78 9.73 11.33
N LYS A 296 -8.42 9.87 10.05
CA LYS A 296 -8.01 11.15 9.45
C LYS A 296 -9.15 12.16 9.45
N ALA A 297 -10.35 11.79 9.01
CA ALA A 297 -11.51 12.66 8.96
C ALA A 297 -11.90 13.15 10.35
N ILE A 298 -11.97 12.27 11.36
CA ILE A 298 -12.21 12.66 12.76
C ILE A 298 -11.13 13.62 13.27
N SER A 299 -9.87 13.42 12.87
CA SER A 299 -8.78 14.34 13.23
C SER A 299 -8.90 15.72 12.57
N MET A 300 -9.77 15.94 11.59
CA MET A 300 -9.97 17.25 11.00
C MET A 300 -10.96 18.12 11.79
N TYR A 301 -11.73 17.54 12.72
CA TYR A 301 -12.61 18.27 13.62
C TYR A 301 -11.78 18.75 14.81
N GLN A 302 -11.55 20.04 14.91
CA GLN A 302 -10.65 20.66 15.88
C GLN A 302 -11.37 21.61 16.83
N LYS A 303 -12.60 22.03 16.49
CA LYS A 303 -13.40 22.99 17.26
C LYS A 303 -14.90 22.69 17.14
N ASN A 304 -15.70 23.28 18.03
CA ASN A 304 -17.14 23.00 18.10
C ASN A 304 -17.89 23.42 16.82
N GLU A 305 -17.42 24.47 16.15
CA GLU A 305 -17.99 24.94 14.88
C GLU A 305 -17.90 23.85 13.79
N ASP A 306 -16.85 23.01 13.80
CA ASP A 306 -16.73 21.92 12.83
C ASP A 306 -17.84 20.86 13.02
N VAL A 307 -18.28 20.66 14.27
CA VAL A 307 -19.34 19.71 14.63
C VAL A 307 -20.71 20.31 14.32
N GLU A 308 -20.89 21.60 14.54
CA GLU A 308 -22.08 22.35 14.14
C GLU A 308 -22.24 22.40 12.61
N GLU A 309 -21.16 22.64 11.86
CA GLU A 309 -21.13 22.52 10.40
C GLU A 309 -21.59 21.13 9.94
N LEU A 310 -21.10 20.07 10.61
CA LEU A 310 -21.54 18.71 10.31
C LEU A 310 -23.04 18.54 10.59
N TRP A 311 -23.52 18.96 11.76
CA TRP A 311 -24.93 18.85 12.15
C TRP A 311 -25.88 19.46 11.11
N ASN A 312 -25.48 20.60 10.53
CA ASN A 312 -26.25 21.31 9.51
C ASN A 312 -26.04 20.78 8.08
N SER A 313 -25.15 19.80 7.88
CA SER A 313 -24.86 19.22 6.57
C SER A 313 -25.81 18.09 6.20
N THR A 314 -25.92 17.80 4.90
CA THR A 314 -26.69 16.65 4.38
C THR A 314 -26.04 15.29 4.66
N ASP A 315 -24.81 15.27 5.20
CA ASP A 315 -24.09 14.06 5.55
C ASP A 315 -24.41 13.57 6.97
N TYR A 316 -24.87 14.44 7.88
CA TYR A 316 -25.07 14.11 9.30
C TYR A 316 -25.95 12.87 9.51
N GLU A 317 -27.11 12.84 8.86
CA GLU A 317 -28.09 11.76 9.00
C GLU A 317 -27.59 10.41 8.47
N LYS A 318 -26.54 10.43 7.63
CA LYS A 318 -25.95 9.25 7.00
C LYS A 318 -24.77 8.67 7.80
N ILE A 319 -24.33 9.34 8.85
CA ILE A 319 -23.24 8.88 9.72
C ILE A 319 -23.82 8.04 10.87
N SER A 320 -23.18 6.91 11.17
CA SER A 320 -23.59 6.04 12.26
C SER A 320 -23.53 6.72 13.62
N ARG A 321 -24.44 6.31 14.51
CA ARG A 321 -24.48 6.79 15.90
C ARG A 321 -23.15 6.59 16.63
N GLN A 322 -22.45 5.49 16.36
CA GLN A 322 -21.16 5.18 16.97
C GLN A 322 -20.11 6.23 16.61
N THR A 323 -20.07 6.67 15.36
CA THR A 323 -19.12 7.69 14.89
C THR A 323 -19.48 9.07 15.40
N LEU A 324 -20.77 9.42 15.42
CA LEU A 324 -21.24 10.66 16.04
C LEU A 324 -20.90 10.71 17.55
N GLN A 325 -21.00 9.61 18.28
CA GLN A 325 -20.59 9.52 19.68
C GLN A 325 -19.08 9.76 19.87
N VAL A 326 -18.24 9.28 18.95
CA VAL A 326 -16.79 9.54 18.99
C VAL A 326 -16.50 11.02 18.78
N LEU A 327 -17.17 11.67 17.81
CA LEU A 327 -17.03 13.10 17.59
C LEU A 327 -17.52 13.92 18.78
N TRP A 328 -18.68 13.58 19.36
CA TRP A 328 -19.20 14.23 20.56
C TRP A 328 -18.22 14.15 21.73
N LYS A 329 -17.66 12.96 22.01
CA LYS A 329 -16.65 12.82 23.07
C LYS A 329 -15.37 13.63 22.79
N LYS A 330 -15.02 13.81 21.53
CA LYS A 330 -13.89 14.64 21.11
C LYS A 330 -14.20 16.12 21.31
N SER A 331 -15.43 16.56 21.02
CA SER A 331 -15.80 17.98 21.12
C SER A 331 -15.84 18.52 22.55
N LEU A 332 -16.14 17.66 23.52
CA LEU A 332 -16.01 17.99 24.95
C LEU A 332 -14.59 18.42 25.37
N LYS A 333 -13.58 18.22 24.52
CA LYS A 333 -12.17 18.61 24.77
C LYS A 333 -11.73 19.84 23.98
N PHE A 334 -12.63 20.47 23.22
CA PHE A 334 -12.27 21.65 22.41
C PHE A 334 -12.19 22.93 23.25
N ASP A 335 -12.98 23.01 24.33
CA ASP A 335 -13.05 24.17 25.22
C ASP A 335 -12.17 24.01 26.49
N SER A 336 -11.31 22.99 26.54
CA SER A 336 -10.37 22.67 27.62
C SER A 336 -8.93 22.88 27.18
#